data_AF-A0A3B8N940-F1
#
_entry.id   AF-A0A3B8N940-F1
#
_cell.length_a   1.000
_cell.length_b   1.000
_cell.length_c   1.000
_cell.angle_alpha   90.00
_cell.angle_beta   90.00
_cell.angle_gamma   90.00
#
_symmetry.space_group_name_H-M   'P 1'
#
loop_
_entity.id
_entity.type
_entity.pdbx_description
1 polymer ?
#
loop_
_entity_poly.entity_id
_entity_poly.type
_entity_poly.pdbx_seq_one_letter_code
_entity_poly.pdbx_strand_id
1 'polypeptide(L)' 'AMILRRNAVLTPYSVHTLTRNYRFSHEKATRKLNYRPRKLETTIRDTFEWLKSTML' A
#
# COMPACT_ATOMS: atom_id res chain seq x y z
N ALA A 1 4.80 -13.24 -12.03
CA ALA A 1 5.86 -12.24 -12.33
C ALA A 1 6.33 -11.64 -11.01
N MET A 2 7.63 -11.65 -10.75
CA MET A 2 8.21 -11.12 -9.51
C MET A 2 8.16 -9.59 -9.55
N ILE A 3 7.31 -8.97 -8.72
CA ILE A 3 7.05 -7.51 -8.72
C ILE A 3 8.28 -6.70 -8.26
N LEU A 4 9.31 -7.35 -7.72
CA LEU A 4 10.58 -6.72 -7.36
C LEU A 4 11.75 -7.56 -7.85
N ARG A 5 12.66 -6.98 -8.66
CA ARG A 5 13.94 -7.62 -9.07
C ARG A 5 14.96 -7.79 -7.91
N ARG A 6 14.52 -7.64 -6.65
CA ARG A 6 15.34 -7.78 -5.44
C ARG A 6 14.69 -8.79 -4.49
N ASN A 7 15.51 -9.54 -3.75
CA ASN A 7 15.02 -10.45 -2.72
C ASN A 7 14.20 -9.67 -1.69
N ALA A 8 12.91 -9.97 -1.59
CA ALA A 8 12.07 -9.41 -0.55
C ALA A 8 12.52 -9.96 0.81
N VAL A 9 12.99 -9.08 1.70
CA VAL A 9 13.30 -9.46 3.08
C VAL A 9 11.98 -9.52 3.84
N LEU A 10 11.35 -10.69 3.83
CA LEU A 10 10.15 -10.95 4.62
C LEU A 10 10.56 -11.40 6.02
N THR A 11 9.99 -10.76 7.04
CA THR A 11 10.14 -11.18 8.43
C THR A 11 8.90 -11.96 8.88
N PRO A 12 8.99 -12.77 9.95
CA PRO A 12 7.82 -13.41 10.53
C PRO A 12 6.70 -12.41 10.87
N TYR A 13 7.06 -11.20 11.31
CA TYR A 13 6.09 -10.13 11.58
C TYR A 13 5.41 -9.61 10.29
N SER A 14 6.14 -9.51 9.19
CA SER A 14 5.58 -9.14 7.89
C SER A 14 4.52 -10.16 7.45
N VAL A 15 4.83 -11.46 7.58
CA VAL A 15 3.89 -12.55 7.25
C VAL A 15 2.68 -12.54 8.18
N HIS A 16 2.90 -12.38 9.49
CA HIS A 16 1.83 -12.24 10.47
C HIS A 16 0.90 -11.07 10.12
N THR A 17 1.44 -9.92 9.72
CA THR A 17 0.65 -8.72 9.43
C THR A 17 -0.14 -8.87 8.14
N LEU A 18 0.45 -9.43 7.08
CA LEU A 18 -0.19 -9.61 5.76
C LEU A 18 -1.31 -10.66 5.77
N THR A 19 -1.24 -11.64 6.67
CA THR A 19 -2.25 -12.71 6.77
C THR A 19 -3.51 -12.30 7.55
N ARG A 20 -3.53 -11.08 8.10
CA ARG A 20 -4.65 -10.56 8.89
C ARG A 20 -5.56 -9.66 8.05
N ASN A 21 -6.86 -9.89 8.15
CA ASN A 21 -7.87 -9.10 7.47
C ASN A 21 -8.21 -7.82 8.28
N TYR A 22 -7.25 -6.90 8.37
CA TYR A 22 -7.46 -5.63 9.07
C TYR A 22 -8.42 -4.72 8.30
N ARG A 23 -9.35 -4.08 9.03
CA ARG A 23 -10.23 -3.04 8.49
C ARG A 23 -9.56 -1.68 8.61
N PHE A 24 -9.18 -1.09 7.48
CA PHE A 24 -8.58 0.24 7.43
C PHE A 24 -9.66 1.31 7.20
N SER A 25 -9.58 2.42 7.93
CA SER A 25 -10.45 3.60 7.76
C SER A 25 -9.70 4.87 8.13
N HIS A 26 -9.96 5.95 7.39
CA HIS A 26 -9.45 7.28 7.69
C HIS A 26 -10.51 8.21 8.30
N GLU A 27 -11.73 7.73 8.61
CA GLU A 27 -12.84 8.56 9.09
C GLU A 27 -12.48 9.39 10.31
N LYS A 28 -11.77 8.79 11.28
CA LYS A 28 -11.35 9.49 12.50
C LYS A 28 -10.43 10.67 12.18
N ALA A 29 -9.49 10.49 11.25
CA ALA A 29 -8.58 11.53 10.82
C ALA A 29 -9.31 12.61 10.02
N THR A 30 -10.26 12.22 9.16
CA THR A 30 -11.10 13.18 8.43
C THR A 30 -11.89 14.06 9.39
N ARG A 31 -12.50 13.47 10.43
CA ARG A 31 -13.31 14.20 11.41
C ARG A 31 -12.47 15.13 12.30
N LYS A 32 -11.27 14.70 12.72
CA LYS A 32 -10.47 15.44 13.72
C LYS A 32 -9.44 16.38 13.12
N LEU A 33 -8.92 16.06 11.93
CA LEU A 33 -7.76 16.72 11.35
C LEU A 33 -8.05 17.32 9.96
N ASN A 34 -9.31 17.31 9.52
CA ASN A 34 -9.70 17.65 8.16
C ASN A 34 -8.89 16.88 7.09
N TYR A 35 -8.50 15.64 7.41
CA TYR A 35 -7.75 14.78 6.50
C TYR A 35 -8.63 14.28 5.36
N ARG A 36 -8.35 14.73 4.14
CA ARG A 36 -9.12 14.39 2.92
C ARG A 36 -8.20 13.70 1.92
N PRO A 37 -7.90 12.40 2.11
CA PRO A 37 -7.05 11.67 1.19
C PRO A 37 -7.72 11.55 -0.18
N ARG A 38 -6.90 11.39 -1.22
CA ARG A 38 -7.38 11.02 -2.54
C ARG A 38 -7.93 9.59 -2.54
N LYS A 39 -8.68 9.25 -3.59
CA LYS A 39 -9.21 7.91 -3.84
C LYS A 39 -8.08 6.85 -3.89
N LEU A 40 -8.30 5.71 -3.24
CA LEU A 40 -7.29 4.65 -3.13
C LEU A 40 -6.91 4.08 -4.50
N GLU A 41 -7.88 3.97 -5.40
CA GLU A 41 -7.72 3.47 -6.77
C GLU A 41 -6.70 4.30 -7.55
N THR A 42 -6.70 5.63 -7.34
CA THR A 42 -5.70 6.52 -7.92
C THR A 42 -4.31 6.19 -7.37
N THR A 43 -4.18 6.01 -6.05
CA THR A 43 -2.91 5.62 -5.39
C THR A 43 -2.37 4.29 -5.91
N ILE A 44 -3.22 3.28 -6.07
CA ILE A 44 -2.81 1.98 -6.62
C ILE A 44 -2.34 2.14 -8.07
N ARG A 45 -3.08 2.88 -8.90
CA ARG A 45 -2.72 3.12 -10.31
C ARG A 45 -1.36 3.80 -10.43
N ASP A 46 -1.15 4.91 -9.74
CA ASP A 46 0.09 5.67 -9.84
C ASP A 46 1.27 4.86 -9.31
N THR A 47 1.06 4.04 -8.28
CA THR A 47 2.08 3.12 -7.76
C THR A 47 2.47 2.08 -8.81
N PHE A 48 1.49 1.53 -9.55
CA PHE A 48 1.75 0.56 -10.61
C PHE A 48 2.48 1.18 -11.81
N GLU A 49 2.09 2.38 -12.22
CA GLU A 49 2.78 3.11 -13.30
C GLU A 49 4.21 3.50 -12.90
N TRP A 50 4.43 3.91 -11.65
CA TRP A 50 5.78 4.15 -11.12
C TRP A 50 6.63 2.87 -11.12
N LEU A 51 6.06 1.74 -10.69
CA LEU A 51 6.74 0.44 -10.71
C LEU A 51 7.14 0.03 -12.13
N LYS A 52 6.24 0.21 -13.11
CA LYS A 52 6.57 -0.02 -14.53
C LYS A 52 7.74 0.84 -14.97
N SER A 53 7.68 2.15 -14.73
CA SER A 53 8.74 3.09 -15.13
C SER A 53 10.09 2.82 -14.47
N THR A 54 10.11 2.18 -13.31
CA THR A 54 11.35 1.91 -12.55
C THR A 54 11.93 0.53 -12.85
N MET A 55 11.15 -0.40 -13.40
CA MET A 55 11.54 -1.82 -13.56
C MET A 55 11.51 -2.38 -14.98
N LEU A 56 10.85 -1.69 -15.92
CA LEU A 56 10.94 -1.92 -17.37
C LEU A 56 11.97 -0.96 -17.97
#